data_AF-A0A154V553-F1
#
_entry.id   AF-A0A154V553-F1
#
_cell.length_a   1.000
_cell.length_b   1.000
_cell.length_c   1.000
_cell.angle_alpha   90.00
_cell.angle_beta   90.00
_cell.angle_gamma   90.00
#
_symmetry.space_group_name_H-M   'P 1'
#
loop_
_entity.id
_entity.type
_entity.pdbx_description
1 polymer ?
#
loop_
_entity_poly.entity_id
_entity_poly.type
_entity_poly.pdbx_seq_one_letter_code
_entity_poly.pdbx_strand_id
1 'polypeptide(L)'
;MTPTREAGRTEADGRFRKARQFADAAELFADAASDDADEFGDAYVTLAVHSGIASGDVISIVASGEYSPTGNHQESVAMLRRADPVRPSTSRGCSL
;
A
#
# COMPACT_ATOMS: atom_id res chain seq x y z
N MET A 1 15.12 -1.01 -8.11
CA MET A 1 13.78 -1.57 -7.81
C MET A 1 14.03 -2.89 -7.11
N THR A 2 13.57 -3.03 -5.88
CA THR A 2 13.75 -4.29 -5.13
C THR A 2 12.90 -5.39 -5.80
N PRO A 3 13.38 -6.65 -5.85
CA PRO A 3 12.58 -7.75 -6.37
C PRO A 3 11.22 -7.85 -5.66
N THR A 4 10.16 -8.08 -6.44
CA THR A 4 8.83 -8.38 -5.88
C THR A 4 8.84 -9.76 -5.22
N ARG A 5 7.87 -9.97 -4.34
CA ARG A 5 7.68 -11.24 -3.63
C ARG A 5 6.35 -11.86 -4.03
N GLU A 6 6.40 -13.11 -4.46
CA GLU A 6 5.20 -13.94 -4.66
C GLU A 6 4.45 -14.12 -3.34
N ALA A 7 3.12 -14.05 -3.41
CA ALA A 7 2.25 -14.03 -2.24
C ALA A 7 0.84 -14.54 -2.58
N GLY A 8 0.20 -15.19 -1.61
CA GLY A 8 -1.14 -15.72 -1.73
C GLY A 8 -2.10 -15.11 -0.70
N ARG A 9 -3.21 -15.82 -0.48
CA ARG A 9 -4.29 -15.34 0.39
C ARG A 9 -3.83 -15.10 1.83
N THR A 10 -2.94 -15.96 2.35
CA THR A 10 -2.40 -15.83 3.71
C THR A 10 -1.63 -14.53 3.91
N GLU A 11 -0.79 -14.16 2.95
CA GLU A 11 -0.05 -12.90 2.96
C GLU A 11 -1.00 -11.71 2.85
N ALA A 12 -2.01 -11.78 1.97
CA ALA A 12 -3.04 -10.76 1.84
C ALA A 12 -3.80 -10.54 3.16
N ASP A 13 -4.22 -11.61 3.83
CA ASP A 13 -4.93 -11.52 5.12
C ASP A 13 -4.02 -10.96 6.23
N GLY A 14 -2.72 -11.28 6.19
CA GLY A 14 -1.72 -10.69 7.07
C GLY A 14 -1.54 -9.18 6.84
N ARG A 15 -1.48 -8.77 5.57
CA ARG A 15 -1.39 -7.36 5.18
C ARG A 15 -2.64 -6.58 5.52
N PHE A 16 -3.81 -7.17 5.34
CA PHE A 16 -5.08 -6.57 5.71
C PHE A 16 -5.17 -6.30 7.22
N ARG A 17 -4.77 -7.27 8.05
CA ARG A 17 -4.69 -7.06 9.50
C ARG A 17 -3.75 -5.92 9.88
N LYS A 18 -2.57 -5.84 9.27
CA LYS A 18 -1.62 -4.74 9.50
C LYS A 18 -2.19 -3.39 9.08
N ALA A 19 -2.81 -3.32 7.91
CA ALA A 19 -3.43 -2.10 7.40
C ALA A 19 -4.45 -1.55 8.40
N ARG A 20 -5.30 -2.43 8.93
CA ARG A 20 -6.27 -2.08 9.96
C ARG A 20 -5.61 -1.64 11.26
N GLN A 21 -4.62 -2.38 11.77
CA GLN A 21 -3.90 -2.01 12.98
C GLN A 21 -3.25 -0.62 12.88
N PHE A 22 -2.67 -0.28 11.73
CA PHE A 22 -2.11 1.06 11.51
C PHE A 22 -3.19 2.14 11.40
N ALA A 23 -4.33 1.85 10.76
CA ALA A 23 -5.44 2.79 10.69
C ALA A 23 -6.04 3.06 12.09
N ASP A 24 -6.35 1.99 12.84
CA ASP A 24 -6.87 2.07 14.20
C ASP A 24 -5.90 2.84 15.11
N ALA A 25 -4.58 2.64 14.94
CA ALA A 25 -3.56 3.39 15.68
C ALA A 25 -3.46 4.87 15.24
N ALA A 26 -3.61 5.17 13.96
CA ALA A 26 -3.62 6.55 13.46
C ALA A 26 -4.82 7.33 14.01
N GLU A 27 -5.98 6.68 14.11
CA GLU A 27 -7.22 7.27 14.64
C GLU A 27 -7.05 7.81 16.06
N LEU A 28 -6.19 7.18 16.89
CA LEU A 28 -5.88 7.66 18.25
C LEU A 28 -5.25 9.07 18.28
N PHE A 29 -4.65 9.50 17.16
CA PHE A 29 -3.99 10.79 17.04
C PHE A 29 -4.76 11.77 16.15
N ALA A 30 -5.89 11.37 15.55
CA ALA A 30 -6.57 12.16 14.52
C ALA A 30 -7.06 13.52 15.04
N ASP A 31 -7.68 13.55 16.22
CA ASP A 31 -8.18 14.79 16.83
C ASP A 31 -7.01 15.69 17.25
N ALA A 32 -6.02 15.13 17.94
CA ALA A 32 -4.86 15.88 18.40
C ALA A 32 -4.01 16.45 17.24
N ALA A 33 -3.85 15.68 16.16
CA ALA A 33 -3.17 16.12 14.94
C ALA A 33 -3.95 17.20 14.17
N SER A 34 -5.27 17.30 14.38
CA SER A 34 -6.13 18.31 13.75
C SER A 34 -6.07 19.65 14.51
N ASP A 35 -5.96 19.60 15.84
CA ASP A 35 -5.91 20.77 16.71
C ASP A 35 -4.51 21.40 16.78
N ASP A 36 -3.46 20.57 16.87
CA ASP A 36 -2.05 21.00 16.84
C ASP A 36 -1.20 20.02 16.03
N ALA A 37 -1.00 20.35 14.76
CA ALA A 37 -0.27 19.51 13.82
C ALA A 37 1.21 19.30 14.24
N ASP A 38 1.79 20.20 15.03
CA ASP A 38 3.19 20.13 15.44
C ASP A 38 3.45 19.09 16.55
N GLU A 39 2.41 18.68 17.31
CA GLU A 39 2.57 17.71 18.40
C GLU A 39 2.37 16.25 17.94
N PHE A 40 1.32 15.97 17.15
CA PHE A 40 0.96 14.60 16.75
C PHE A 40 0.77 14.38 15.25
N GLY A 41 0.93 15.43 14.42
CA GLY A 41 0.75 15.33 12.97
C GLY A 41 1.66 14.30 12.30
N ASP A 42 2.95 14.29 12.64
CA ASP A 42 3.92 13.35 12.07
C ASP A 42 3.60 11.88 12.45
N ALA A 43 3.15 11.65 13.68
CA ALA A 43 2.74 10.33 14.14
C ALA A 43 1.51 9.83 13.39
N TYR A 44 0.48 10.68 13.26
CA TYR A 44 -0.72 10.41 12.47
C TYR A 44 -0.36 10.08 11.02
N VAL A 45 0.41 10.94 10.36
CA VAL A 45 0.80 10.77 8.94
C VAL A 45 1.59 9.49 8.74
N THR A 46 2.54 9.19 9.62
CA THR A 46 3.36 7.97 9.54
C THR A 46 2.50 6.71 9.59
N LEU A 47 1.56 6.65 10.55
CA LEU A 47 0.67 5.51 10.70
C LEU A 47 -0.32 5.39 9.53
N ALA A 48 -0.88 6.51 9.06
CA ALA A 48 -1.74 6.55 7.88
C ALA A 48 -1.02 6.05 6.61
N VAL A 49 0.24 6.49 6.40
CA VAL A 49 1.07 6.02 5.29
C VAL A 49 1.32 4.52 5.38
N HIS A 50 1.66 3.99 6.56
CA HIS A 50 1.85 2.55 6.74
C HIS A 50 0.57 1.74 6.53
N SER A 51 -0.58 2.27 6.93
CA SER A 51 -1.89 1.68 6.62
C SER A 51 -2.12 1.63 5.10
N GLY A 52 -1.84 2.72 4.40
CA GLY A 52 -1.95 2.81 2.94
C GLY A 52 -1.04 1.81 2.21
N ILE A 53 0.23 1.69 2.63
CA ILE A 53 1.17 0.73 2.05
C ILE A 53 0.69 -0.71 2.24
N ALA A 54 0.28 -1.07 3.46
CA ALA A 54 -0.22 -2.41 3.74
C ALA A 54 -1.50 -2.72 2.95
N SER A 55 -2.39 -1.74 2.78
CA SER A 55 -3.59 -1.87 1.92
C SER A 55 -3.20 -2.04 0.45
N GLY A 56 -2.20 -1.29 -0.02
CA GLY A 56 -1.67 -1.40 -1.37
C GLY A 56 -1.08 -2.78 -1.66
N ASP A 57 -0.42 -3.38 -0.67
CA ASP A 57 0.07 -4.75 -0.77
C ASP A 57 -1.10 -5.75 -0.88
N VAL A 58 -2.19 -5.59 -0.11
CA VAL A 58 -3.39 -6.45 -0.25
C VAL A 58 -3.91 -6.42 -1.69
N ILE A 59 -4.10 -5.22 -2.24
CA ILE A 59 -4.62 -5.04 -3.60
C ILE A 59 -3.68 -5.70 -4.62
N SER A 60 -2.37 -5.47 -4.49
CA SER A 60 -1.36 -6.03 -5.41
C SER A 60 -1.34 -7.57 -5.34
N ILE A 61 -1.36 -8.15 -4.13
CA ILE A 61 -1.40 -9.61 -3.94
C ILE A 61 -2.66 -10.20 -4.57
N VAL A 62 -3.83 -9.59 -4.35
CA VAL A 62 -5.10 -10.09 -4.88
C VAL A 62 -5.18 -9.97 -6.41
N ALA A 63 -4.61 -8.90 -6.98
CA ALA A 63 -4.66 -8.64 -8.42
C ALA A 63 -3.64 -9.44 -9.23
N SER A 64 -2.41 -9.59 -8.73
CA SER A 64 -1.30 -10.16 -9.50
C SER A 64 -0.51 -11.26 -8.79
N GLY A 65 -0.81 -11.57 -7.53
CA GLY A 65 -0.09 -12.60 -6.76
C GLY A 65 1.30 -12.16 -6.27
N GLU A 66 1.61 -10.86 -6.31
CA GLU A 66 2.91 -10.33 -5.93
C GLU A 66 2.83 -8.94 -5.29
N TYR A 67 3.82 -8.58 -4.47
CA TYR A 67 3.92 -7.26 -3.84
C TYR A 67 5.39 -6.86 -3.55
N SER A 68 5.64 -5.60 -3.15
CA SER A 68 7.00 -5.20 -2.71
C SER A 68 7.23 -5.49 -1.22
N PRO A 69 8.28 -6.24 -0.85
CA PRO A 69 8.57 -6.57 0.55
C PRO A 69 9.17 -5.41 1.37
N THR A 70 9.50 -4.27 0.75
CA THR A 70 10.33 -3.22 1.38
C THR A 70 9.58 -2.30 2.34
N GLY A 71 8.26 -2.18 2.20
CA GLY A 71 7.48 -1.17 2.93
C GLY A 71 7.77 0.26 2.46
N ASN A 72 8.36 0.45 1.27
CA ASN A 72 8.57 1.75 0.67
C ASN A 72 7.29 2.24 -0.04
N HIS A 73 6.87 3.47 0.23
CA HIS A 73 5.64 4.03 -0.35
C HIS A 73 5.68 4.14 -1.88
N GLN A 74 6.83 4.53 -2.48
CA GLN A 74 6.96 4.64 -3.94
C GLN A 74 6.87 3.27 -4.61
N GLU A 75 7.46 2.24 -4.02
CA GLU A 75 7.37 0.88 -4.56
C GLU A 75 5.95 0.33 -4.44
N SER A 76 5.25 0.58 -3.33
CA SER A 76 3.84 0.20 -3.16
C SER A 76 2.93 0.87 -4.22
N VAL A 77 3.11 2.19 -4.44
CA VAL A 77 2.39 2.93 -5.50
C VAL A 77 2.70 2.36 -6.90
N ALA A 78 3.95 1.98 -7.16
CA ALA A 78 4.33 1.38 -8.43
C ALA A 78 3.64 0.02 -8.66
N MET A 79 3.47 -0.79 -7.62
CA MET A 79 2.72 -2.06 -7.69
C MET A 79 1.23 -1.81 -7.92
N LEU A 80 0.63 -0.86 -7.19
CA LEU A 80 -0.78 -0.48 -7.39
C LEU A 80 -1.08 -0.04 -8.81
N ARG A 81 -0.20 0.76 -9.43
CA ARG A 81 -0.34 1.17 -10.83
C ARG A 81 -0.30 0.01 -11.83
N ARG A 82 0.35 -1.11 -11.48
CA ARG A 82 0.35 -2.32 -12.31
C ARG A 82 -0.92 -3.15 -12.12
N ALA A 83 -1.50 -3.11 -10.92
CA ALA A 83 -2.74 -3.80 -10.57
C ALA A 83 -4.00 -3.10 -11.11
N ASP A 84 -3.90 -1.85 -11.60
CA ASP A 84 -5.03 -1.08 -12.14
C ASP A 84 -5.59 -1.69 -13.44
N PRO A 85 -6.85 -2.18 -13.45
CA PRO A 85 -7.49 -2.74 -14.64
C PRO A 85 -7.82 -1.69 -15.71
N VAL A 86 -7.82 -0.39 -15.37
CA VAL A 86 -8.10 0.72 -16.31
C VAL A 86 -6.82 1.24 -16.97
N ARG A 87 -5.78 0.41 -17.08
CA ARG A 87 -4.68 0.71 -17.98
C ARG A 87 -4.97 0.07 -19.35
N PRO A 88 -5.37 0.82 -20.39
CA PRO A 88 -5.41 0.27 -21.74
C PRO A 88 -4.01 -0.27 -22.04
N SER A 89 -3.93 -1.56 -22.34
CA SER A 89 -2.69 -2.21 -22.74
C SER A 89 -2.16 -1.47 -23.96
N THR A 90 -1.17 -0.60 -23.79
CA THR A 90 -0.43 -0.03 -24.91
C THR A 90 0.36 -1.16 -25.55
N SER A 91 -0.25 -1.72 -26.59
CA SER A 91 0.33 -2.43 -27.74
C SER A 91 1.52 -3.34 -27.44
N ARG A 92 1.26 -4.66 -27.50
CA ARG A 92 2.22 -5.57 -28.11
C ARG A 92 2.47 -5.06 -29.53
N GLY A 93 3.66 -4.51 -29.77
CA GLY A 93 4.13 -4.26 -31.12
C GLY A 93 4.22 -5.59 -31.86
N CYS A 94 3.25 -5.84 -32.74
CA CYS A 94 3.36 -6.85 -33.77
C CYS A 94 4.21 -6.23 -34.88
N SER A 95 5.45 -6.71 -35.02
CA SER A 95 6.29 -6.39 -36.16
C SER A 95 5.64 -6.94 -37.43
N LEU A 96 5.39 -6.06 -38.40
CA LEU A 96 5.26 -6.39 -39.82
C LEU A 96 6.33 -5.59 -40.57
#